data_AF-A0A1B3WTE0-F1
#
_entry.id   AF-A0A1B3WTE0-F1
#
_cell.length_a   1.000
_cell.length_b   1.000
_cell.length_c   1.000
_cell.angle_alpha   90.00
_cell.angle_beta   90.00
_cell.angle_gamma   90.00
#
_symmetry.space_group_name_H-M   'P 1'
#
loop_
_entity.id
_entity.type
_entity.pdbx_description
1 polymer ?
#
loop_
_entity_poly.entity_id
_entity_poly.type
_entity_poly.pdbx_seq_one_letter_code
_entity_poly.pdbx_strand_id
1 'polypeptide(L)'
;MFKTFSAISAPVALSVSAVNRQVKQLLESDPILEDLSVEGEISNLSRPASGHIYFTLKDAASALKCVMWKTAAARYQNVFKEGASIIATGRIGVYEPSGVYQLYAEKAEKVGAGKRYEEFLALKEKLDREGLFAPERKRPLPRFPRTIGIVTSSGGAALQDILKTLEKRRCTARVLLSPSSVQGIEAPAELVAAFRRLVTCRPDVILIGRGGGSAEDLWAFNDETLVRVIASSPIPVISGIGHEIDFTLVDFAADFRAPTPTAAAVSATADGNELLLTLDRSVERMRRRCEGTLREDLDALTALRSRLSRTSPEAVLARRTETLDALRNRLDLQARQRTADAGNRLTALRLQLDALSPTAVLKRGYAIVTDSEERPIARQRQLTADQSVRLIFQDGVREARITD
;
A
#
# COMPACT_ATOMS: atom_id res chain seq x y z
N MET A 1 -12.35 -16.97 -2.85
CA MET A 1 -12.19 -17.58 -1.53
C MET A 1 -12.82 -18.97 -1.60
N PHE A 2 -12.05 -19.96 -2.06
CA PHE A 2 -12.50 -21.34 -2.20
C PHE A 2 -12.67 -21.95 -0.80
N LYS A 3 -13.90 -22.34 -0.45
CA LYS A 3 -14.13 -23.20 0.72
C LYS A 3 -13.95 -24.65 0.28
N THR A 4 -12.85 -25.21 0.76
CA THR A 4 -12.61 -26.63 0.98
C THR A 4 -13.85 -27.30 1.60
N PHE A 5 -14.34 -28.37 0.96
CA PHE A 5 -15.21 -29.35 1.62
C PHE A 5 -14.50 -30.70 1.62
N SER A 6 -13.97 -31.06 2.78
CA SER A 6 -13.68 -32.42 3.19
C SER A 6 -14.82 -32.87 4.09
N ALA A 7 -15.55 -33.91 3.68
CA ALA A 7 -16.11 -34.96 4.52
C ALA A 7 -16.99 -35.88 3.67
N ILE A 8 -16.46 -37.05 3.29
CA ILE A 8 -17.28 -38.18 2.86
C ILE A 8 -17.93 -38.71 4.14
N SER A 9 -19.11 -38.18 4.46
CA SER A 9 -20.03 -38.75 5.45
C SER A 9 -20.85 -39.84 4.75
N ALA A 10 -21.17 -40.93 5.46
CA ALA A 10 -22.03 -42.00 4.94
C ALA A 10 -23.31 -41.41 4.30
N PRO A 11 -23.86 -42.01 3.22
CA PRO A 11 -25.02 -41.46 2.54
C PRO A 11 -26.20 -41.35 3.52
N VAL A 12 -26.50 -40.12 3.94
CA VAL A 12 -27.65 -39.81 4.78
C VAL A 12 -28.90 -40.07 3.95
N ALA A 13 -29.76 -40.97 4.41
CA ALA A 13 -31.05 -41.22 3.76
C ALA A 13 -31.95 -39.99 3.93
N LEU A 14 -32.10 -39.21 2.87
CA LEU A 14 -33.03 -38.07 2.81
C LEU A 14 -34.42 -38.55 2.38
N SER A 15 -35.46 -37.96 2.96
CA SER A 15 -36.83 -38.17 2.45
C SER A 15 -36.98 -37.54 1.06
N VAL A 16 -37.91 -38.07 0.25
CA VAL A 16 -38.22 -37.51 -1.09
C VAL A 16 -38.57 -36.01 -1.01
N SER A 17 -39.30 -35.60 0.04
CA SER A 17 -39.63 -34.20 0.30
C SER A 17 -38.42 -33.34 0.67
N ALA A 18 -37.43 -33.90 1.38
CA ALA A 18 -36.19 -33.20 1.70
C ALA A 18 -35.34 -32.98 0.43
N VAL A 19 -35.26 -33.97 -0.45
CA VAL A 19 -34.55 -33.86 -1.73
C VAL A 19 -35.18 -32.77 -2.62
N ASN A 20 -36.51 -32.80 -2.83
CA ASN A 20 -37.19 -31.80 -3.65
C ASN A 20 -37.02 -30.37 -3.10
N ARG A 21 -37.09 -30.21 -1.78
CA ARG A 21 -36.89 -28.91 -1.12
C ARG A 21 -35.46 -28.41 -1.32
N GLN A 22 -34.48 -29.29 -1.24
CA GLN A 22 -33.07 -28.92 -1.41
C GLN A 22 -32.75 -28.52 -2.85
N VAL A 23 -33.27 -29.25 -3.85
CA VAL A 23 -33.13 -28.88 -5.27
C VAL A 23 -33.81 -27.55 -5.56
N LYS A 24 -35.00 -27.32 -5.02
CA LYS A 24 -35.70 -26.03 -5.14
C LYS A 24 -34.86 -24.87 -4.60
N GLN A 25 -34.30 -25.01 -3.39
CA GLN A 25 -33.47 -23.97 -2.79
C GLN A 25 -32.22 -23.66 -3.61
N LEU A 26 -31.58 -24.69 -4.19
CA LEU A 26 -30.41 -24.49 -5.06
C LEU A 26 -30.77 -23.71 -6.32
N LEU A 27 -31.87 -24.08 -6.97
CA LEU A 27 -32.33 -23.41 -8.20
C LEU A 27 -32.82 -21.98 -7.93
N GLU A 28 -33.51 -21.73 -6.82
CA GLU A 28 -33.96 -20.39 -6.42
C GLU A 28 -32.82 -19.50 -5.91
N SER A 29 -31.68 -20.07 -5.52
CA SER A 29 -30.51 -19.31 -5.06
C SER A 29 -29.60 -18.80 -6.18
N ASP A 30 -29.80 -19.27 -7.42
CA ASP A 30 -29.03 -18.85 -8.58
C ASP A 30 -29.66 -17.60 -9.22
N PRO A 31 -28.97 -16.44 -9.22
CA PRO A 31 -29.50 -15.21 -9.79
C PRO A 31 -29.84 -15.31 -11.28
N ILE A 32 -29.20 -16.22 -12.03
CA ILE A 32 -29.48 -16.42 -13.45
C ILE A 32 -30.84 -17.09 -13.64
N LEU A 33 -31.23 -17.96 -12.70
CA LEU A 33 -32.45 -18.77 -12.80
C LEU A 33 -33.70 -18.05 -12.27
N GLU A 34 -33.52 -16.91 -11.62
CA GLU A 34 -34.60 -16.07 -11.08
C GLU A 34 -35.25 -15.19 -12.15
N ASP A 35 -34.50 -14.75 -13.17
CA ASP A 35 -35.01 -13.98 -14.32
C ASP A 35 -34.25 -14.35 -15.60
N LEU A 36 -34.75 -15.37 -16.30
CA LEU A 36 -34.18 -15.86 -17.57
C LEU A 36 -35.19 -15.82 -18.70
N SER A 37 -34.66 -15.66 -19.92
CA SER A 37 -35.43 -15.80 -21.17
C SER A 37 -34.99 -17.06 -21.90
N VAL A 38 -35.96 -17.92 -22.23
CA VAL A 38 -35.74 -19.19 -22.93
C VAL A 38 -36.46 -19.15 -24.26
N GLU A 39 -35.70 -19.34 -25.35
CA GLU A 39 -36.25 -19.51 -26.70
C GLU A 39 -36.54 -20.99 -26.95
N GLY A 40 -37.68 -21.28 -27.58
CA GLY A 40 -37.97 -22.62 -28.06
C GLY A 40 -39.28 -22.71 -28.81
N GLU A 41 -39.46 -23.84 -29.48
CA GLU A 41 -40.73 -24.16 -30.14
C GLU A 41 -41.73 -24.68 -29.11
N ILE A 42 -42.96 -24.17 -29.11
CA ILE A 42 -44.04 -24.68 -28.27
C ILE A 42 -44.44 -26.08 -28.74
N SER A 43 -44.43 -27.00 -27.80
CA SER A 43 -45.02 -28.34 -27.91
C SER A 43 -45.88 -28.65 -26.68
N ASN A 44 -46.80 -29.60 -26.80
CA ASN A 44 -47.67 -30.05 -25.72
C ASN A 44 -48.46 -28.90 -25.04
N LEU A 45 -49.00 -27.97 -25.84
CA LEU A 45 -49.79 -26.85 -25.33
C LEU A 45 -51.13 -27.34 -24.75
N SER A 46 -51.39 -26.98 -23.50
CA SER A 46 -52.63 -27.29 -22.79
C SER A 46 -53.21 -26.04 -22.12
N ARG A 47 -54.53 -25.87 -22.23
CA ARG A 47 -55.29 -24.73 -21.70
C ARG A 47 -56.50 -25.20 -20.89
N PRO A 48 -56.31 -25.65 -19.64
CA PRO A 48 -57.40 -26.10 -18.79
C PRO A 48 -58.37 -24.95 -18.41
N ALA A 49 -59.57 -25.30 -17.97
CA ALA A 49 -60.61 -24.34 -17.54
C ALA A 49 -60.19 -23.43 -16.35
N SER A 50 -59.11 -23.78 -15.62
CA SER A 50 -58.51 -22.95 -14.57
C SER A 50 -57.88 -21.66 -15.11
N GLY A 51 -57.64 -21.57 -16.42
CA GLY A 51 -57.08 -20.39 -17.08
C GLY A 51 -55.55 -20.32 -17.05
N HIS A 52 -54.85 -21.37 -16.61
CA HIS A 52 -53.40 -21.51 -16.76
C HIS A 52 -53.04 -22.05 -18.14
N ILE A 53 -51.84 -21.73 -18.63
CA ILE A 53 -51.29 -22.29 -19.86
C ILE A 53 -50.11 -23.17 -19.50
N TYR A 54 -50.18 -24.44 -19.88
CA TYR A 54 -49.07 -25.37 -19.75
C TYR A 54 -48.51 -25.64 -21.15
N PHE A 55 -47.20 -25.63 -21.30
CA PHE A 55 -46.54 -25.87 -22.58
C PHE A 55 -45.13 -26.42 -22.33
N THR A 56 -44.52 -26.99 -23.35
CA THR A 56 -43.13 -27.44 -23.34
C THR A 56 -42.37 -26.67 -24.41
N LEU A 57 -41.30 -25.98 -24.03
CA LEU A 57 -40.35 -25.41 -24.98
C LEU A 57 -39.34 -26.47 -25.37
N LYS A 58 -39.18 -26.72 -26.66
CA LYS A 58 -38.19 -27.66 -27.19
C LYS A 58 -37.20 -26.96 -28.11
N ASP A 59 -35.97 -27.46 -28.10
CA ASP A 59 -34.94 -27.18 -29.10
C ASP A 59 -34.51 -28.49 -29.80
N ALA A 60 -33.40 -28.49 -30.53
CA ALA A 60 -32.90 -29.66 -31.25
C ALA A 60 -32.44 -30.82 -30.35
N ALA A 61 -32.11 -30.56 -29.07
CA ALA A 61 -31.48 -31.51 -28.16
C ALA A 61 -32.24 -31.71 -26.84
N SER A 62 -33.07 -30.77 -26.43
CA SER A 62 -33.64 -30.65 -25.09
C SER A 62 -35.08 -30.15 -25.10
N ALA A 63 -35.79 -30.42 -23.99
CA ALA A 63 -37.15 -29.94 -23.76
C ALA A 63 -37.32 -29.47 -22.31
N LEU A 64 -38.02 -28.36 -22.13
CA LEU A 64 -38.26 -27.70 -20.86
C LEU A 64 -39.76 -27.53 -20.64
N LYS A 65 -40.28 -28.03 -19.50
CA LYS A 65 -41.67 -27.82 -19.11
C LYS A 65 -41.88 -26.39 -18.64
N CYS A 66 -42.99 -25.80 -19.04
CA CYS A 66 -43.33 -24.42 -18.74
C CYS A 66 -44.78 -24.29 -18.28
N VAL A 67 -45.02 -23.39 -17.34
CA VAL A 67 -46.34 -23.00 -16.87
C VAL A 67 -46.46 -21.49 -16.84
N MET A 68 -47.56 -20.96 -17.34
CA MET A 68 -47.94 -19.57 -17.22
C MET A 68 -49.25 -19.46 -16.45
N TRP A 69 -49.20 -18.81 -15.29
CA TRP A 69 -50.36 -18.66 -14.41
C TRP A 69 -51.41 -17.72 -15.01
N LYS A 70 -52.66 -17.84 -14.53
CA LYS A 70 -53.85 -17.20 -15.12
C LYS A 70 -53.69 -15.69 -15.29
N THR A 71 -53.07 -15.05 -14.30
CA THR A 71 -52.82 -13.61 -14.27
C THR A 71 -51.89 -13.15 -15.41
N ALA A 72 -50.83 -13.91 -15.70
CA ALA A 72 -49.91 -13.66 -16.81
C ALA A 72 -50.51 -14.12 -18.15
N ALA A 73 -51.13 -15.31 -18.17
CA ALA A 73 -51.69 -15.94 -19.36
C ALA A 73 -52.74 -15.07 -20.06
N ALA A 74 -53.54 -14.32 -19.31
CA ALA A 74 -54.55 -13.41 -19.87
C ALA A 74 -53.97 -12.35 -20.84
N ARG A 75 -52.70 -11.96 -20.65
CA ARG A 75 -52.03 -10.92 -21.47
C ARG A 75 -51.43 -11.46 -22.77
N TYR A 76 -51.10 -12.76 -22.82
CA TYR A 76 -50.31 -13.36 -23.90
C TYR A 76 -51.03 -14.47 -24.66
N GLN A 77 -52.36 -14.57 -24.55
CA GLN A 77 -53.14 -15.65 -25.19
C GLN A 77 -52.91 -15.77 -26.70
N ASN A 78 -52.63 -14.64 -27.38
CA ASN A 78 -52.41 -14.56 -28.82
C ASN A 78 -51.01 -15.03 -29.26
N VAL A 79 -50.10 -15.27 -28.31
CA VAL A 79 -48.71 -15.71 -28.54
C VAL A 79 -48.62 -17.23 -28.63
N PHE A 80 -49.38 -17.94 -27.81
CA PHE A 80 -49.32 -19.38 -27.70
C PHE A 80 -50.06 -20.07 -28.85
N LYS A 81 -49.32 -20.82 -29.68
CA LYS A 81 -49.87 -21.72 -30.70
C LYS A 81 -48.96 -22.95 -30.78
N GLU A 82 -49.54 -24.14 -30.95
CA GLU A 82 -48.74 -25.37 -31.10
C GLU A 82 -47.78 -25.22 -32.30
N GLY A 83 -46.51 -25.55 -32.09
CA GLY A 83 -45.45 -25.40 -33.10
C GLY A 83 -44.94 -23.97 -33.31
N ALA A 84 -45.42 -22.98 -32.56
CA ALA A 84 -44.89 -21.61 -32.66
C ALA A 84 -43.58 -21.48 -31.87
N SER A 85 -42.58 -20.85 -32.47
CA SER A 85 -41.38 -20.45 -31.74
C SER A 85 -41.65 -19.19 -30.92
N ILE A 86 -41.32 -19.24 -29.63
CA ILE A 86 -41.51 -18.12 -28.69
C ILE A 86 -40.27 -17.93 -27.83
N ILE A 87 -40.12 -16.72 -27.28
CA ILE A 87 -39.24 -16.45 -26.14
C ILE A 87 -40.13 -16.32 -24.91
N ALA A 88 -39.89 -17.16 -23.90
CA ALA A 88 -40.59 -17.10 -22.61
C ALA A 88 -39.63 -16.61 -21.52
N THR A 89 -40.01 -15.55 -20.82
CA THR A 89 -39.23 -14.97 -19.71
C THR A 89 -39.89 -15.30 -18.38
N GLY A 90 -39.09 -15.70 -17.39
CA GLY A 90 -39.56 -15.97 -16.05
C GLY A 90 -38.49 -16.67 -15.21
N ARG A 91 -38.94 -17.46 -14.23
CA ARG A 91 -38.05 -18.12 -13.26
C ARG A 91 -38.10 -19.64 -13.34
N ILE A 92 -36.96 -20.31 -13.14
CA ILE A 92 -36.92 -21.76 -12.96
C ILE A 92 -37.20 -22.12 -11.51
N GLY A 93 -38.07 -23.10 -11.29
CA GLY A 93 -38.26 -23.67 -9.97
C GLY A 93 -38.78 -25.09 -10.02
N VAL A 94 -38.97 -25.69 -8.84
CA VAL A 94 -39.45 -27.07 -8.69
C VAL A 94 -40.86 -27.07 -8.15
N TYR A 95 -41.77 -27.81 -8.81
CA TYR A 95 -43.08 -28.10 -8.26
C TYR A 95 -42.96 -29.24 -7.23
N GLU A 96 -42.74 -28.86 -5.96
CA GLU A 96 -42.40 -29.76 -4.84
C GLU A 96 -43.26 -31.05 -4.74
N PRO A 97 -44.59 -31.02 -4.93
CA PRO A 97 -45.42 -32.23 -4.82
C PRO A 97 -45.08 -33.32 -5.84
N SER A 98 -44.50 -32.93 -6.99
CA SER A 98 -44.17 -33.86 -8.08
C SER A 98 -42.67 -33.92 -8.39
N GLY A 99 -41.85 -33.06 -7.79
CA GLY A 99 -40.41 -32.97 -8.05
C GLY A 99 -40.05 -32.52 -9.46
N VAL A 100 -41.00 -32.00 -10.24
CA VAL A 100 -40.77 -31.57 -11.62
C VAL A 100 -40.18 -30.16 -11.62
N TYR A 101 -39.02 -29.99 -12.25
CA TYR A 101 -38.47 -28.67 -12.55
C TYR A 101 -39.17 -28.09 -13.78
N GLN A 102 -39.49 -26.80 -13.73
CA GLN A 102 -40.24 -26.12 -14.78
C GLN A 102 -39.98 -24.61 -14.76
N LEU A 103 -40.16 -23.99 -15.93
CA LEU A 103 -40.18 -22.54 -16.09
C LEU A 103 -41.55 -21.99 -15.69
N TYR A 104 -41.58 -21.11 -14.71
CA TYR A 104 -42.74 -20.29 -14.39
C TYR A 104 -42.67 -19.03 -15.27
N ALA A 105 -43.30 -19.10 -16.43
CA ALA A 105 -43.26 -18.04 -17.43
C ALA A 105 -44.19 -16.89 -17.02
N GLU A 106 -43.66 -15.67 -17.06
CA GLU A 106 -44.37 -14.44 -16.74
C GLU A 106 -44.62 -13.58 -17.98
N LYS A 107 -43.72 -13.67 -18.97
CA LYS A 107 -43.85 -13.02 -20.28
C LYS A 107 -43.64 -14.05 -21.38
N ALA A 108 -44.33 -13.88 -22.51
CA ALA A 108 -44.13 -14.67 -23.70
C ALA A 108 -44.26 -13.79 -24.94
N GLU A 109 -43.29 -13.90 -25.84
CA GLU A 109 -43.25 -13.14 -27.09
C GLU A 109 -43.06 -14.11 -28.26
N LYS A 110 -43.77 -13.89 -29.37
CA LYS A 110 -43.50 -14.68 -30.59
C LYS A 110 -42.07 -14.43 -31.03
N VAL A 111 -41.42 -15.43 -31.62
CA VAL A 111 -40.19 -15.23 -32.39
C VAL A 111 -40.53 -14.44 -33.67
N GLY A 112 -40.79 -13.16 -33.47
CA GLY A 112 -40.82 -12.07 -34.45
C GLY A 112 -39.74 -11.03 -34.14
N ALA A 113 -39.13 -11.09 -32.95
CA ALA A 113 -37.86 -10.45 -32.62
C ALA A 113 -36.70 -10.93 -33.53
N GLY A 114 -36.84 -12.10 -34.16
CA GLY A 114 -35.92 -12.60 -35.18
C GLY A 114 -35.70 -11.62 -36.32
N LYS A 115 -36.73 -10.88 -36.78
CA LYS A 115 -36.54 -9.90 -37.87
C LYS A 115 -35.62 -8.74 -37.48
N ARG A 116 -35.79 -8.17 -36.28
CA ARG A 116 -34.90 -7.11 -35.78
C ARG A 116 -33.50 -7.64 -35.48
N TYR A 117 -33.40 -8.86 -34.96
CA TYR A 117 -32.11 -9.48 -34.72
C TYR A 117 -31.38 -9.83 -36.03
N GLU A 118 -32.10 -10.32 -37.04
CA GLU A 118 -31.61 -10.53 -38.41
C GLU A 118 -31.21 -9.20 -39.06
N GLU A 119 -32.03 -8.14 -38.92
CA GLU A 119 -31.69 -6.79 -39.37
C GLU A 119 -30.42 -6.28 -38.68
N PHE A 120 -30.26 -6.52 -37.37
CA PHE A 120 -29.06 -6.19 -36.63
C PHE A 120 -27.84 -6.97 -37.12
N LEU A 121 -27.94 -8.29 -37.29
CA LEU A 121 -26.84 -9.13 -37.76
C LEU A 121 -26.45 -8.77 -39.19
N ALA A 122 -27.43 -8.58 -40.08
CA ALA A 122 -27.20 -8.17 -41.47
C ALA A 122 -26.53 -6.78 -41.54
N LEU A 123 -26.98 -5.83 -40.73
CA LEU A 123 -26.39 -4.49 -40.69
C LEU A 123 -25.00 -4.53 -40.04
N LYS A 124 -24.81 -5.32 -38.98
CA LYS A 124 -23.49 -5.56 -38.37
C LYS A 124 -22.52 -6.08 -39.40
N GLU A 125 -22.88 -7.14 -40.13
CA GLU A 125 -22.02 -7.76 -41.13
C GLU A 125 -21.73 -6.80 -42.29
N LYS A 126 -22.73 -6.03 -42.75
CA LYS A 126 -22.55 -4.98 -43.77
C LYS A 126 -21.51 -3.95 -43.33
N LEU A 127 -21.67 -3.37 -42.14
CA LEU A 127 -20.78 -2.31 -41.65
C LEU A 127 -19.39 -2.84 -41.27
N ASP A 128 -19.31 -4.09 -40.83
CA ASP A 128 -18.05 -4.78 -40.55
C ASP A 128 -17.25 -5.03 -41.85
N ARG A 129 -17.93 -5.47 -42.93
CA ARG A 129 -17.31 -5.62 -44.27
C ARG A 129 -16.81 -4.30 -44.83
N GLU A 130 -17.46 -3.18 -44.51
CA GLU A 130 -16.99 -1.84 -44.84
C GLU A 130 -15.83 -1.36 -43.94
N GLY A 131 -15.46 -2.13 -42.92
CA GLY A 131 -14.34 -1.85 -42.01
C GLY A 131 -14.66 -0.82 -40.93
N LEU A 132 -15.93 -0.51 -40.66
CA LEU A 132 -16.29 0.53 -39.67
C LEU A 132 -15.97 0.13 -38.23
N PHE A 133 -15.87 -1.17 -37.94
CA PHE A 133 -15.58 -1.72 -36.61
C PHE A 133 -14.12 -2.15 -36.43
N ALA A 134 -13.27 -1.90 -37.43
CA ALA A 134 -11.87 -2.32 -37.46
C ALA A 134 -11.10 -1.77 -36.23
N PRO A 135 -10.37 -2.62 -35.46
CA PRO A 135 -9.63 -2.20 -34.28
C PRO A 135 -8.62 -1.07 -34.56
N GLU A 136 -8.05 -1.02 -35.76
CA GLU A 136 -7.07 -0.02 -36.20
C GLU A 136 -7.64 1.40 -36.30
N ARG A 137 -8.98 1.53 -36.38
CA ARG A 137 -9.66 2.83 -36.38
C ARG A 137 -9.85 3.38 -34.97
N LYS A 138 -9.78 2.52 -33.94
CA LYS A 138 -10.06 2.90 -32.56
C LYS A 138 -8.94 3.77 -32.02
N ARG A 139 -9.29 4.96 -31.55
CA ARG A 139 -8.36 5.97 -31.06
C ARG A 139 -8.08 5.78 -29.57
N PRO A 140 -6.87 6.12 -29.12
CA PRO A 140 -6.55 6.10 -27.71
C PRO A 140 -7.36 7.16 -26.95
N LEU A 141 -7.84 6.80 -25.77
CA LEU A 141 -8.54 7.72 -24.89
C LEU A 141 -7.57 8.71 -24.23
N PRO A 142 -7.92 10.00 -24.14
CA PRO A 142 -7.07 10.98 -23.46
C PRO A 142 -7.04 10.71 -21.96
N ARG A 143 -5.84 10.67 -21.36
CA ARG A 143 -5.69 10.44 -19.92
C ARG A 143 -6.22 11.59 -19.05
N PHE A 144 -6.10 12.83 -19.55
CA PHE A 144 -6.51 14.05 -18.86
C PHE A 144 -7.31 14.95 -19.81
N PRO A 145 -8.59 14.61 -20.09
CA PRO A 145 -9.42 15.47 -20.92
C PRO A 145 -9.63 16.83 -20.23
N ARG A 146 -9.57 17.90 -21.00
CA ARG A 146 -9.96 19.26 -20.57
C ARG A 146 -11.44 19.51 -20.81
N THR A 147 -12.02 18.91 -21.84
CA THR A 147 -13.45 19.00 -22.15
C THR A 147 -14.03 17.63 -22.48
N ILE A 148 -15.12 17.25 -21.80
CA ILE A 148 -15.87 16.00 -22.03
C ILE A 148 -17.22 16.37 -22.64
N GLY A 149 -17.54 15.83 -23.82
CA GLY A 149 -18.87 15.91 -24.41
C GLY A 149 -19.75 14.76 -23.94
N ILE A 150 -21.03 15.01 -23.66
CA ILE A 150 -21.99 13.97 -23.25
C ILE A 150 -23.22 14.04 -24.15
N VAL A 151 -23.60 12.91 -24.76
CA VAL A 151 -24.86 12.70 -25.46
C VAL A 151 -25.72 11.75 -24.64
N THR A 152 -26.77 12.28 -24.04
CA THR A 152 -27.78 11.52 -23.29
C THR A 152 -29.02 12.39 -23.07
N SER A 153 -30.09 11.85 -22.49
CA SER A 153 -31.28 12.62 -22.14
C SER A 153 -31.00 13.59 -20.98
N SER A 154 -31.49 14.83 -21.07
CA SER A 154 -31.27 15.89 -20.06
C SER A 154 -31.78 15.56 -18.66
N GLY A 155 -32.84 14.74 -18.54
CA GLY A 155 -33.42 14.30 -17.27
C GLY A 155 -33.09 12.85 -16.88
N GLY A 156 -32.24 12.15 -17.62
CA GLY A 156 -32.01 10.71 -17.43
C GLY A 156 -31.06 10.38 -16.30
N ALA A 157 -31.23 9.19 -15.70
CA ALA A 157 -30.33 8.65 -14.67
C ALA A 157 -28.86 8.60 -15.14
N ALA A 158 -28.61 8.28 -16.41
CA ALA A 158 -27.27 8.24 -16.98
C ALA A 158 -26.48 9.55 -16.82
N LEU A 159 -27.12 10.70 -17.04
CA LEU A 159 -26.44 11.99 -16.91
C LEU A 159 -25.99 12.18 -15.45
N GLN A 160 -26.89 11.90 -14.51
CA GLN A 160 -26.61 12.05 -13.07
C GLN A 160 -25.50 11.10 -12.62
N ASP A 161 -25.51 9.86 -13.11
CA ASP A 161 -24.47 8.87 -12.80
C ASP A 161 -23.11 9.27 -13.33
N ILE A 162 -23.05 9.79 -14.57
CA ILE A 162 -21.82 10.34 -15.16
C ILE A 162 -21.33 11.52 -14.33
N LEU A 163 -22.17 12.51 -14.04
CA LEU A 163 -21.78 13.72 -13.30
C LEU A 163 -21.29 13.39 -11.88
N LYS A 164 -22.01 12.53 -11.14
CA LYS A 164 -21.58 12.07 -9.80
C LYS A 164 -20.23 11.35 -9.85
N THR A 165 -20.00 10.56 -10.89
CA THR A 165 -18.73 9.84 -11.07
C THR A 165 -17.59 10.80 -11.33
N LEU A 166 -17.79 11.78 -12.22
CA LEU A 166 -16.80 12.82 -12.52
C LEU A 166 -16.44 13.63 -11.26
N GLU A 167 -17.44 13.99 -10.45
CA GLU A 167 -17.26 14.69 -9.18
C GLU A 167 -16.48 13.84 -8.17
N LYS A 168 -16.87 12.58 -7.97
CA LYS A 168 -16.20 11.65 -7.04
C LYS A 168 -14.72 11.45 -7.39
N ARG A 169 -14.39 11.46 -8.69
CA ARG A 169 -13.01 11.35 -9.18
C ARG A 169 -12.28 12.68 -9.26
N ARG A 170 -12.88 13.77 -8.78
CA ARG A 170 -12.31 15.13 -8.78
C ARG A 170 -11.85 15.55 -10.18
N CYS A 171 -12.63 15.20 -11.19
CA CYS A 171 -12.35 15.58 -12.57
C CYS A 171 -12.43 17.10 -12.72
N THR A 172 -11.40 17.70 -13.32
CA THR A 172 -11.34 19.15 -13.60
C THR A 172 -11.81 19.51 -15.01
N ALA A 173 -12.22 18.52 -15.81
CA ALA A 173 -12.68 18.73 -17.16
C ALA A 173 -14.01 19.49 -17.20
N ARG A 174 -14.15 20.40 -18.17
CA ARG A 174 -15.42 21.04 -18.49
C ARG A 174 -16.35 20.02 -19.15
N VAL A 175 -17.58 19.93 -18.67
CA VAL A 175 -18.61 19.03 -19.24
C VAL A 175 -19.51 19.80 -20.21
N LEU A 176 -19.67 19.30 -21.43
CA LEU A 176 -20.59 19.81 -22.44
C LEU A 176 -21.71 18.80 -22.67
N LEU A 177 -22.93 19.13 -22.28
CA LEU A 177 -24.10 18.29 -22.54
C LEU A 177 -24.73 18.67 -23.89
N SER A 178 -24.93 17.69 -24.76
CA SER A 178 -25.84 17.80 -25.89
C SER A 178 -27.02 16.86 -25.69
N PRO A 179 -28.18 17.38 -25.25
CA PRO A 179 -29.31 16.52 -24.91
C PRO A 179 -29.90 15.89 -26.17
N SER A 180 -30.36 14.65 -26.02
CA SER A 180 -31.07 13.88 -27.05
C SER A 180 -32.04 12.91 -26.38
N SER A 181 -33.15 12.60 -27.04
CA SER A 181 -33.92 11.41 -26.72
C SER A 181 -33.05 10.18 -26.97
N VAL A 182 -33.08 9.24 -26.03
CA VAL A 182 -32.31 7.98 -26.05
C VAL A 182 -33.19 6.76 -26.31
N GLN A 183 -34.48 6.98 -26.51
CA GLN A 183 -35.51 5.97 -26.77
C GLN A 183 -36.62 6.59 -27.61
N GLY A 184 -37.38 5.75 -28.31
CA GLY A 184 -38.45 6.18 -29.21
C GLY A 184 -38.01 6.35 -30.67
N ILE A 185 -38.98 6.59 -31.54
CA ILE A 185 -38.80 6.58 -33.01
C ILE A 185 -37.91 7.76 -33.49
N GLU A 186 -37.97 8.90 -32.80
CA GLU A 186 -37.21 10.11 -33.15
C GLU A 186 -35.76 10.08 -32.62
N ALA A 187 -35.43 9.17 -31.68
CA ALA A 187 -34.15 9.14 -30.99
C ALA A 187 -32.93 9.04 -31.94
N PRO A 188 -32.91 8.19 -33.00
CA PRO A 188 -31.75 8.13 -33.89
C PRO A 188 -31.37 9.46 -34.54
N ALA A 189 -32.37 10.20 -35.05
CA ALA A 189 -32.15 11.48 -35.70
C ALA A 189 -31.66 12.55 -34.70
N GLU A 190 -32.22 12.57 -33.49
CA GLU A 190 -31.78 13.46 -32.42
C GLU A 190 -30.37 13.12 -31.94
N LEU A 191 -30.02 11.84 -31.79
CA LEU A 191 -28.69 11.39 -31.38
C LEU A 191 -27.64 11.80 -32.39
N VAL A 192 -27.93 11.66 -33.69
CA VAL A 192 -27.06 12.13 -34.78
C VAL A 192 -26.87 13.64 -34.70
N ALA A 193 -27.95 14.42 -34.50
CA ALA A 193 -27.87 15.86 -34.39
C ALA A 193 -27.07 16.30 -33.16
N ALA A 194 -27.30 15.66 -32.01
CA ALA A 194 -26.59 15.92 -30.76
C ALA A 194 -25.10 15.60 -30.85
N PHE A 195 -24.76 14.46 -31.45
CA PHE A 195 -23.39 14.07 -31.69
C PHE A 195 -22.67 15.08 -32.59
N ARG A 196 -23.29 15.47 -33.72
CA ARG A 196 -22.71 16.47 -34.64
C ARG A 196 -22.48 17.82 -33.98
N ARG A 197 -23.39 18.28 -33.10
CA ARG A 197 -23.19 19.51 -32.32
C ARG A 197 -21.93 19.42 -31.45
N LEU A 198 -21.70 18.29 -30.77
CA LEU A 198 -20.49 18.10 -29.97
C LEU A 198 -19.22 18.07 -30.82
N VAL A 199 -19.26 17.42 -31.99
CA VAL A 199 -18.11 17.40 -32.91
C VAL A 199 -17.67 18.82 -33.29
N THR A 200 -18.62 19.74 -33.53
CA THR A 200 -18.32 21.15 -33.80
C THR A 200 -17.65 21.85 -32.60
N CYS A 201 -18.03 21.49 -31.37
CA CYS A 201 -17.44 22.03 -30.14
C CYS A 201 -16.05 21.46 -29.81
N ARG A 202 -15.62 20.39 -30.50
CA ARG A 202 -14.32 19.72 -30.32
C ARG A 202 -13.93 19.40 -28.86
N PRO A 203 -14.77 18.67 -28.08
CA PRO A 203 -14.32 18.06 -26.83
C PRO A 203 -13.16 17.08 -27.07
N ASP A 204 -12.42 16.75 -26.01
CA ASP A 204 -11.32 15.80 -26.08
C ASP A 204 -11.81 14.35 -26.15
N VAL A 205 -13.01 14.09 -25.60
CA VAL A 205 -13.69 12.79 -25.62
C VAL A 205 -15.21 13.00 -25.58
N ILE A 206 -15.96 12.13 -26.24
CA ILE A 206 -17.43 12.12 -26.23
C ILE A 206 -17.92 10.86 -25.52
N LEU A 207 -18.82 11.02 -24.56
CA LEU A 207 -19.56 9.95 -23.92
C LEU A 207 -20.95 9.88 -24.55
N ILE A 208 -21.34 8.72 -25.06
CA ILE A 208 -22.72 8.45 -25.46
C ILE A 208 -23.27 7.37 -24.53
N GLY A 209 -24.44 7.60 -23.94
CA GLY A 209 -24.94 6.66 -22.95
C GLY A 209 -26.42 6.82 -22.64
N ARG A 210 -26.98 5.71 -22.14
CA ARG A 210 -28.36 5.59 -21.68
C ARG A 210 -28.35 4.92 -20.31
N GLY A 211 -29.23 5.34 -19.40
CA GLY A 211 -29.35 4.77 -18.07
C GLY A 211 -30.68 4.06 -17.92
N GLY A 212 -30.65 2.77 -17.55
CA GLY A 212 -31.82 1.94 -17.26
C GLY A 212 -32.80 1.71 -18.43
N GLY A 213 -33.59 0.64 -18.35
CA GLY A 213 -34.72 0.35 -19.23
C GLY A 213 -34.60 -0.94 -20.04
N SER A 214 -35.62 -1.24 -20.84
CA SER A 214 -35.75 -2.52 -21.54
C SER A 214 -34.81 -2.62 -22.75
N ALA A 215 -34.53 -3.85 -23.20
CA ALA A 215 -33.73 -4.10 -24.41
C ALA A 215 -34.38 -3.51 -25.67
N GLU A 216 -35.72 -3.41 -25.71
CA GLU A 216 -36.45 -2.82 -26.85
C GLU A 216 -36.12 -1.35 -27.09
N ASP A 217 -35.81 -0.63 -26.01
CA ASP A 217 -35.47 0.79 -26.05
C ASP A 217 -34.03 1.05 -26.54
N LEU A 218 -33.17 0.02 -26.62
CA LEU A 218 -31.79 0.14 -27.10
C LEU A 218 -31.69 0.18 -28.63
N TRP A 219 -32.78 -0.13 -29.34
CA TRP A 219 -32.79 -0.21 -30.79
C TRP A 219 -32.38 1.09 -31.49
N ALA A 220 -32.62 2.24 -30.86
CA ALA A 220 -32.21 3.55 -31.40
C ALA A 220 -30.69 3.65 -31.65
N PHE A 221 -29.89 2.87 -30.94
CA PHE A 221 -28.43 2.80 -31.08
C PHE A 221 -27.96 1.80 -32.14
N ASN A 222 -28.88 1.16 -32.87
CA ASN A 222 -28.58 0.32 -34.02
C ASN A 222 -28.84 1.02 -35.37
N ASP A 223 -29.15 2.32 -35.36
CA ASP A 223 -29.35 3.09 -36.58
C ASP A 223 -28.06 3.24 -37.40
N GLU A 224 -28.11 2.93 -38.70
CA GLU A 224 -26.96 2.96 -39.60
C GLU A 224 -26.33 4.37 -39.69
N THR A 225 -27.15 5.43 -39.68
CA THR A 225 -26.65 6.81 -39.79
C THR A 225 -25.86 7.20 -38.54
N LEU A 226 -26.37 6.87 -37.36
CA LEU A 226 -25.68 7.12 -36.10
C LEU A 226 -24.33 6.39 -36.04
N VAL A 227 -24.31 5.10 -36.40
CA VAL A 227 -23.09 4.28 -36.39
C VAL A 227 -22.03 4.87 -37.32
N ARG A 228 -22.40 5.28 -38.54
CA ARG A 228 -21.49 5.92 -39.49
C ARG A 228 -20.96 7.26 -38.98
N VAL A 229 -21.80 8.07 -38.36
CA VAL A 229 -21.40 9.36 -37.77
C VAL A 229 -20.39 9.15 -36.63
N ILE A 230 -20.59 8.15 -35.78
CA ILE A 230 -19.65 7.82 -34.69
C ILE A 230 -18.33 7.28 -35.24
N ALA A 231 -18.39 6.30 -36.15
CA ALA A 231 -17.21 5.70 -36.77
C ALA A 231 -16.35 6.68 -37.58
N SER A 232 -16.95 7.79 -38.06
CA SER A 232 -16.27 8.88 -38.78
C SER A 232 -15.90 10.08 -37.90
N SER A 233 -16.22 10.03 -36.61
CA SER A 233 -15.88 11.10 -35.67
C SER A 233 -14.37 11.39 -35.69
N PRO A 234 -13.91 12.64 -35.55
CA PRO A 234 -12.50 12.96 -35.28
C PRO A 234 -12.12 12.89 -33.80
N ILE A 235 -13.11 12.81 -32.90
CA ILE A 235 -12.95 12.78 -31.43
C ILE A 235 -13.23 11.37 -30.89
N PRO A 236 -12.42 10.82 -29.96
CA PRO A 236 -12.65 9.51 -29.37
C PRO A 236 -14.01 9.45 -28.67
N VAL A 237 -14.71 8.34 -28.87
CA VAL A 237 -16.07 8.09 -28.39
C VAL A 237 -16.06 6.90 -27.45
N ILE A 238 -16.68 7.09 -26.29
CA ILE A 238 -16.93 6.02 -25.32
C ILE A 238 -18.44 5.75 -25.31
N SER A 239 -18.80 4.50 -25.57
CA SER A 239 -20.17 4.03 -25.37
C SER A 239 -20.37 3.58 -23.93
N GLY A 240 -21.47 4.00 -23.31
CA GLY A 240 -21.96 3.54 -22.01
C GLY A 240 -23.43 3.18 -22.10
N ILE A 241 -23.79 2.35 -23.07
CA ILE A 241 -25.17 1.93 -23.38
C ILE A 241 -25.42 0.55 -22.76
N GLY A 242 -26.39 0.43 -21.86
CA GLY A 242 -26.88 -0.87 -21.36
C GLY A 242 -26.07 -1.52 -20.24
N HIS A 243 -26.21 -2.84 -20.08
CA HIS A 243 -25.40 -3.72 -19.20
C HIS A 243 -24.53 -4.67 -20.03
N GLU A 244 -23.76 -5.57 -19.39
CA GLU A 244 -22.73 -6.39 -20.06
C GLU A 244 -23.22 -7.20 -21.28
N ILE A 245 -24.48 -7.64 -21.27
CA ILE A 245 -25.09 -8.51 -22.30
C ILE A 245 -25.78 -7.75 -23.45
N ASP A 246 -26.04 -6.46 -23.30
CA ASP A 246 -26.71 -5.66 -24.32
C ASP A 246 -25.67 -5.04 -25.26
N PHE A 247 -25.59 -5.52 -26.51
CA PHE A 247 -24.68 -4.98 -27.52
C PHE A 247 -25.45 -4.21 -28.59
N THR A 248 -24.97 -3.01 -28.90
CA THR A 248 -25.50 -2.15 -29.97
C THR A 248 -24.44 -1.91 -31.03
N LEU A 249 -24.84 -1.54 -32.25
CA LEU A 249 -23.89 -1.20 -33.32
C LEU A 249 -23.02 0.01 -32.96
N VAL A 250 -23.54 0.93 -32.16
CA VAL A 250 -22.77 2.05 -31.60
C VAL A 250 -21.63 1.56 -30.71
N ASP A 251 -21.81 0.49 -29.93
CA ASP A 251 -20.74 -0.09 -29.10
C ASP A 251 -19.57 -0.61 -29.96
N PHE A 252 -19.87 -1.16 -31.14
CA PHE A 252 -18.85 -1.65 -32.06
C PHE A 252 -18.12 -0.50 -32.77
N ALA A 253 -18.83 0.58 -33.11
CA ALA A 253 -18.24 1.77 -33.75
C ALA A 253 -17.49 2.69 -32.78
N ALA A 254 -17.80 2.64 -31.49
CA ALA A 254 -17.10 3.42 -30.47
C ALA A 254 -15.64 2.95 -30.29
N ASP A 255 -14.77 3.88 -29.91
CA ASP A 255 -13.36 3.59 -29.63
C ASP A 255 -13.22 2.74 -28.36
N PHE A 256 -14.13 2.94 -27.40
CA PHE A 256 -14.20 2.14 -26.18
C PHE A 256 -15.66 1.85 -25.78
N ARG A 257 -15.95 0.60 -25.43
CA ARG A 257 -17.23 0.19 -24.83
C ARG A 257 -17.06 0.07 -23.33
N ALA A 258 -17.84 0.84 -22.59
CA ALA A 258 -18.01 0.68 -21.16
C ALA A 258 -19.37 0.01 -20.86
N PRO A 259 -19.45 -0.86 -19.85
CA PRO A 259 -20.66 -1.62 -19.54
C PRO A 259 -21.78 -0.79 -18.91
N THR A 260 -21.53 0.48 -18.54
CA THR A 260 -22.53 1.39 -17.94
C THR A 260 -22.11 2.85 -18.19
N PRO A 261 -23.05 3.83 -18.08
CA PRO A 261 -22.70 5.26 -18.08
C PRO A 261 -21.65 5.64 -17.02
N THR A 262 -21.75 5.07 -15.82
CA THR A 262 -20.77 5.24 -14.73
C THR A 262 -19.38 4.76 -15.17
N ALA A 263 -19.29 3.55 -15.75
CA ALA A 263 -18.03 3.00 -16.23
C ALA A 263 -17.46 3.81 -17.42
N ALA A 264 -18.31 4.41 -18.25
CA ALA A 264 -17.88 5.31 -19.32
C ALA A 264 -17.19 6.55 -18.73
N ALA A 265 -17.77 7.16 -17.69
CA ALA A 265 -17.17 8.29 -16.98
C ALA A 265 -15.83 7.93 -16.30
N VAL A 266 -15.74 6.72 -15.72
CA VAL A 266 -14.48 6.19 -15.18
C VAL A 266 -13.43 6.05 -16.28
N SER A 267 -13.81 5.54 -17.44
CA SER A 267 -12.87 5.29 -18.54
C SER A 267 -12.38 6.57 -19.21
N ALA A 268 -13.19 7.63 -19.20
CA ALA A 268 -12.82 8.94 -19.72
C ALA A 268 -11.87 9.74 -18.81
N THR A 269 -11.71 9.38 -17.54
CA THR A 269 -11.05 10.25 -16.55
C THR A 269 -9.98 9.54 -15.73
N ALA A 270 -8.90 10.24 -15.42
CA ALA A 270 -7.96 9.82 -14.39
C ALA A 270 -8.58 9.95 -12.99
N ASP A 271 -8.12 9.12 -12.04
CA ASP A 271 -8.57 9.23 -10.65
C ASP A 271 -7.86 10.38 -9.92
N GLY A 272 -8.56 11.47 -9.67
CA GLY A 272 -8.01 12.62 -8.94
C GLY A 272 -7.55 12.27 -7.53
N ASN A 273 -8.14 11.27 -6.87
CA ASN A 273 -7.69 10.84 -5.55
C ASN A 273 -6.34 10.11 -5.63
N GLU A 274 -6.13 9.29 -6.67
CA GLU A 274 -4.84 8.64 -6.91
C GLU A 274 -3.74 9.65 -7.27
N LEU A 275 -4.08 10.70 -8.03
CA LEU A 275 -3.16 11.79 -8.35
C LEU A 275 -2.73 12.55 -7.10
N LEU A 276 -3.67 12.86 -6.20
CA LEU A 276 -3.36 13.53 -4.92
C LEU A 276 -2.47 12.66 -4.03
N LEU A 277 -2.78 11.36 -3.90
CA LEU A 277 -1.91 10.43 -3.18
C LEU A 277 -0.51 10.35 -3.79
N THR A 278 -0.41 10.44 -5.11
CA THR A 278 0.88 10.44 -5.82
C THR A 278 1.65 11.74 -5.59
N LEU A 279 0.96 12.87 -5.55
CA LEU A 279 1.54 14.17 -5.21
C LEU A 279 2.05 14.18 -3.76
N ASP A 280 1.25 13.74 -2.80
CA ASP A 280 1.63 13.67 -1.38
C ASP A 280 2.88 12.79 -1.17
N ARG A 281 2.93 11.63 -1.83
CA ARG A 281 4.12 10.76 -1.82
C ARG A 281 5.34 11.44 -2.42
N SER A 282 5.16 12.25 -3.45
CA SER A 282 6.27 12.97 -4.11
C SER A 282 6.80 14.09 -3.22
N VAL A 283 5.91 14.83 -2.55
CA VAL A 283 6.25 15.87 -1.56
C VAL A 283 7.00 15.27 -0.38
N GLU A 284 6.54 14.17 0.19
CA GLU A 284 7.20 13.51 1.32
C GLU A 284 8.59 12.97 0.93
N ARG A 285 8.72 12.41 -0.29
CA ARG A 285 10.01 11.98 -0.82
C ARG A 285 10.99 13.15 -0.96
N MET A 286 10.53 14.28 -1.50
CA MET A 286 11.33 15.49 -1.62
C MET A 286 11.77 15.99 -0.24
N ARG A 287 10.85 16.08 0.73
CA ARG A 287 11.13 16.51 2.11
C ARG A 287 12.23 15.66 2.74
N ARG A 288 12.11 14.33 2.69
CA ARG A 288 13.11 13.40 3.22
C ARG A 288 14.48 13.57 2.57
N ARG A 289 14.52 13.83 1.25
CA ARG A 289 15.79 14.03 0.55
C ARG A 289 16.46 15.34 0.97
N CYS A 290 15.68 16.42 1.10
CA CYS A 290 16.19 17.69 1.61
C CYS A 290 16.71 17.56 3.04
N GLU A 291 15.96 16.91 3.93
CA GLU A 291 16.39 16.69 5.32
C GLU A 291 17.63 15.79 5.43
N GLY A 292 17.70 14.75 4.61
CA GLY A 292 18.88 13.88 4.53
C GLY A 292 20.12 14.65 4.08
N THR A 293 20.00 15.44 3.00
CA THR A 293 21.11 16.24 2.46
C THR A 293 21.59 17.28 3.49
N LEU A 294 20.66 18.00 4.13
CA LEU A 294 21.00 18.97 5.16
C LEU A 294 21.72 18.32 6.36
N ARG A 295 21.30 17.12 6.77
CA ARG A 295 21.94 16.38 7.85
C ARG A 295 23.36 15.94 7.46
N GLU A 296 23.54 15.40 6.25
CA GLU A 296 24.85 15.01 5.71
C GLU A 296 25.82 16.21 5.68
N ASP A 297 25.34 17.38 5.23
CA ASP A 297 26.13 18.61 5.18
C ASP A 297 26.51 19.12 6.59
N LEU A 298 25.58 19.07 7.55
CA LEU A 298 25.85 19.46 8.94
C LEU A 298 26.85 18.52 9.62
N ASP A 299 26.76 17.21 9.37
CA ASP A 299 27.71 16.22 9.87
C ASP A 299 29.10 16.44 9.26
N ALA A 300 29.17 16.74 7.96
CA ALA A 300 30.42 17.08 7.27
C ALA A 300 31.06 18.37 7.84
N LEU A 301 30.27 19.42 8.05
CA LEU A 301 30.72 20.67 8.68
C LEU A 301 31.23 20.44 10.10
N THR A 302 30.53 19.61 10.89
CA THR A 302 30.93 19.25 12.26
C THR A 302 32.26 18.51 12.24
N ALA A 303 32.43 17.52 11.35
CA ALA A 303 33.68 16.79 11.18
C ALA A 303 34.84 17.70 10.75
N LEU A 304 34.61 18.61 9.80
CA LEU A 304 35.59 19.61 9.38
C LEU A 304 35.98 20.55 10.52
N ARG A 305 35.01 21.03 11.31
CA ARG A 305 35.26 21.88 12.48
C ARG A 305 36.07 21.15 13.54
N SER A 306 35.77 19.88 13.83
CA SER A 306 36.54 19.06 14.77
C SER A 306 37.95 18.76 14.27
N ARG A 307 38.15 18.58 12.96
CA ARG A 307 39.50 18.44 12.37
C ARG A 307 40.29 19.73 12.48
N LEU A 308 39.67 20.86 12.16
CA LEU A 308 40.30 22.17 12.26
C LEU A 308 40.71 22.49 13.70
N SER A 309 39.86 22.21 14.69
CA SER A 309 40.18 22.47 16.11
C SER A 309 41.31 21.59 16.64
N ARG A 310 41.41 20.33 16.20
CA ARG A 310 42.52 19.43 16.60
C ARG A 310 43.85 19.78 15.95
N THR A 311 43.81 20.39 14.77
CA THR A 311 45.00 20.73 13.99
C THR A 311 45.37 22.21 14.15
N SER A 312 44.59 22.99 14.93
CA SER A 312 44.88 24.41 15.10
C SER A 312 46.19 24.58 15.88
N PRO A 313 47.11 25.42 15.37
CA PRO A 313 48.36 25.70 16.08
C PRO A 313 48.09 26.19 17.51
N GLU A 314 47.06 26.99 17.73
CA GLU A 314 46.64 27.47 19.04
C GLU A 314 46.28 26.33 20.01
N ALA A 315 45.46 25.36 19.59
CA ALA A 315 45.08 24.24 20.45
C ALA A 315 46.26 23.30 20.73
N VAL A 316 47.12 23.08 19.73
CA VAL A 316 48.36 22.30 19.89
C VAL A 316 49.32 23.01 20.85
N LEU A 317 49.50 24.32 20.70
CA LEU A 317 50.35 25.14 21.58
C LEU A 317 49.80 25.16 23.01
N ALA A 318 48.51 25.42 23.20
CA ALA A 318 47.87 25.40 24.52
C ALA A 318 48.12 24.08 25.25
N ARG A 319 47.90 22.94 24.58
CA ARG A 319 48.12 21.62 25.17
C ARG A 319 49.60 21.32 25.47
N ARG A 320 50.52 21.81 24.63
CA ARG A 320 51.96 21.71 24.90
C ARG A 320 52.40 22.60 26.06
N THR A 321 51.84 23.80 26.19
CA THR A 321 52.08 24.70 27.32
C THR A 321 51.64 24.05 28.64
N GLU A 322 50.41 23.52 28.71
CA GLU A 322 49.92 22.78 29.88
C GLU A 322 50.83 21.59 30.24
N THR A 323 51.28 20.84 29.24
CA THR A 323 52.19 19.71 29.44
C THR A 323 53.55 20.19 29.99
N LEU A 324 54.09 21.28 29.45
CA LEU A 324 55.35 21.87 29.91
C LEU A 324 55.24 22.37 31.35
N ASP A 325 54.13 23.01 31.72
CA ASP A 325 53.91 23.51 33.07
C ASP A 325 53.78 22.36 34.08
N ALA A 326 53.05 21.29 33.72
CA ALA A 326 52.97 20.08 34.53
C ALA A 326 54.34 19.40 34.73
N LEU A 327 55.14 19.31 33.66
CA LEU A 327 56.48 18.74 33.71
C LEU A 327 57.43 19.61 34.55
N ARG A 328 57.36 20.94 34.43
CA ARG A 328 58.14 21.88 35.24
C ARG A 328 57.82 21.74 36.72
N ASN A 329 56.53 21.75 37.07
CA ASN A 329 56.08 21.59 38.46
C ASN A 329 56.55 20.26 39.06
N ARG A 330 56.49 19.18 38.27
CA ARG A 330 56.97 17.86 38.70
C ARG A 330 58.49 17.83 38.88
N LEU A 331 59.24 18.45 37.96
CA LEU A 331 60.70 18.54 38.05
C LEU A 331 61.12 19.33 39.29
N ASP A 332 60.52 20.48 39.54
CA ASP A 332 60.82 21.32 40.71
C ASP A 332 60.53 20.59 42.02
N LEU A 333 59.39 19.91 42.11
CA LEU A 333 59.03 19.13 43.30
C LEU A 333 60.06 18.01 43.55
N GLN A 334 60.41 17.26 42.50
CA GLN A 334 61.38 16.15 42.60
C GLN A 334 62.79 16.65 42.91
N ALA A 335 63.21 17.77 42.33
CA ALA A 335 64.50 18.40 42.62
C ALA A 335 64.57 18.82 44.09
N ARG A 336 63.53 19.49 44.60
CA ARG A 336 63.44 19.89 46.02
C ARG A 336 63.46 18.68 46.96
N GLN A 337 62.70 17.63 46.66
CA GLN A 337 62.73 16.38 47.42
C GLN A 337 64.14 15.77 47.45
N ARG A 338 64.79 15.61 46.29
CA ARG A 338 66.14 15.06 46.19
C ARG A 338 67.17 15.85 47.00
N THR A 339 67.09 17.19 46.96
CA THR A 339 67.98 18.05 47.76
C THR A 339 67.72 17.91 49.26
N ALA A 340 66.46 17.81 49.67
CA ALA A 340 66.09 17.61 51.07
C ALA A 340 66.55 16.23 51.58
N ASP A 341 66.33 15.17 50.80
CA ASP A 341 66.76 13.81 51.15
C ASP A 341 68.29 13.71 51.27
N ALA A 342 69.03 14.35 50.37
CA ALA A 342 70.49 14.42 50.45
C ALA A 342 70.95 15.19 51.71
N GLY A 343 70.30 16.30 52.05
CA GLY A 343 70.57 17.07 53.27
C GLY A 343 70.27 16.27 54.55
N ASN A 344 69.16 15.54 54.58
CA ASN A 344 68.80 14.66 55.68
C ASN A 344 69.80 13.52 55.84
N ARG A 345 70.23 12.90 54.72
CA ARG A 345 71.25 11.85 54.73
C ARG A 345 72.60 12.36 55.23
N LEU A 346 73.02 13.56 54.81
CA LEU A 346 74.25 14.19 55.29
C LEU A 346 74.18 14.45 56.79
N THR A 347 73.05 14.97 57.28
CA THR A 347 72.82 15.21 58.71
C THR A 347 72.88 13.90 59.52
N ALA A 348 72.25 12.83 59.02
CA ALA A 348 72.27 11.53 59.66
C ALA A 348 73.69 10.93 59.73
N LEU A 349 74.46 11.01 58.63
CA LEU A 349 75.86 10.55 58.60
C LEU A 349 76.73 11.35 59.59
N ARG A 350 76.50 12.66 59.71
CA ARG A 350 77.21 13.52 60.67
C ARG A 350 76.90 13.12 62.11
N LEU A 351 75.64 12.89 62.46
CA LEU A 351 75.25 12.42 63.79
C LEU A 351 75.84 11.04 64.12
N GLN A 352 75.91 10.13 63.14
CA GLN A 352 76.57 8.83 63.33
C GLN A 352 78.07 8.98 63.59
N LEU A 353 78.75 9.86 62.83
CA LEU A 353 80.16 10.16 63.03
C LEU A 353 80.42 10.77 64.41
N ASP A 354 79.58 11.71 64.84
CA ASP A 354 79.67 12.35 66.16
C ASP A 354 79.43 11.33 67.28
N ALA A 355 78.48 10.40 67.12
CA ALA A 355 78.19 9.36 68.12
C ALA A 355 79.32 8.32 68.27
N LEU A 356 80.06 8.06 67.19
CA LEU A 356 81.23 7.15 67.20
C LEU A 356 82.52 7.85 67.62
N SER A 357 82.50 9.16 67.85
CA SER A 357 83.67 9.91 68.29
C SER A 357 83.99 9.61 69.76
N PRO A 358 85.25 9.25 70.10
CA PRO A 358 85.68 9.05 71.49
C PRO A 358 85.42 10.27 72.38
N THR A 359 85.45 11.48 71.80
CA THR A 359 85.15 12.72 72.51
C THR A 359 83.70 12.84 72.98
N ALA A 360 82.74 12.22 72.28
CA ALA A 360 81.33 12.19 72.71
C ALA A 360 81.11 11.27 73.92
N VAL A 361 81.89 10.18 74.02
CA VAL A 361 81.89 9.29 75.20
C VAL A 361 82.50 10.01 76.41
N LEU A 362 83.62 10.73 76.22
CA LEU A 362 84.24 11.52 77.28
C LEU A 362 83.33 12.66 77.80
N LYS A 363 82.59 13.33 76.90
CA LYS A 363 81.60 14.38 77.26
C LYS A 363 80.45 13.90 78.14
N ARG A 364 80.15 12.60 78.14
CA ARG A 364 79.10 12.00 78.98
C ARG A 364 79.57 11.70 80.41
N GLY A 365 80.81 12.05 80.76
CA GLY A 365 81.37 11.84 82.09
C GLY A 365 82.05 10.48 82.28
N TYR A 366 82.25 9.72 81.20
CA TYR A 366 83.05 8.50 81.23
C TYR A 366 84.53 8.83 81.04
N ALA A 367 85.40 8.05 81.68
CA ALA A 367 86.84 8.09 81.43
C ALA A 367 87.25 6.88 80.59
N ILE A 368 88.17 7.08 79.65
CA ILE A 368 88.84 5.96 78.96
C ILE A 368 90.03 5.56 79.82
N VAL A 369 90.05 4.31 80.27
CA VAL A 369 91.17 3.75 81.05
C VAL A 369 92.19 3.18 80.07
N THR A 370 93.45 3.55 80.22
CA THR A 370 94.57 3.06 79.41
C THR A 370 95.69 2.51 80.30
N ASP A 371 96.47 1.58 79.77
CA ASP A 371 97.71 1.12 80.40
C ASP A 371 98.86 2.13 80.21
N SER A 372 100.05 1.80 80.72
CA SER A 372 101.26 2.63 80.57
C SER A 372 101.72 2.80 79.12
N GLU A 373 101.20 2.01 78.19
CA GLU A 373 101.49 2.09 76.75
C GLU A 373 100.33 2.71 75.95
N GLU A 374 99.41 3.41 76.63
CA GLU A 374 98.24 4.09 76.06
C GLU A 374 97.21 3.17 75.38
N ARG A 375 97.22 1.86 75.68
CA ARG A 375 96.25 0.91 75.14
C ARG A 375 94.98 0.89 76.00
N PRO A 376 93.78 0.96 75.39
CA PRO A 376 92.54 1.01 76.15
C PRO A 376 92.26 -0.31 76.88
N ILE A 377 92.03 -0.20 78.19
CA ILE A 377 91.65 -1.30 79.06
C ILE A 377 90.13 -1.35 79.11
N ALA A 378 89.53 -2.25 78.32
CA ALA A 378 88.08 -2.35 78.17
C ALA A 378 87.42 -3.37 79.10
N ARG A 379 88.21 -4.25 79.75
CA ARG A 379 87.70 -5.34 80.59
C ARG A 379 88.41 -5.35 81.94
N GLN A 380 87.65 -5.51 83.02
CA GLN A 380 88.18 -5.57 84.39
C GLN A 380 89.32 -6.58 84.57
N ARG A 381 89.25 -7.76 83.93
CA ARG A 381 90.28 -8.83 84.06
C ARG A 381 91.68 -8.42 83.56
N GLN A 382 91.78 -7.32 82.82
CA GLN A 382 93.05 -6.80 82.33
C GLN A 382 93.75 -5.91 83.37
N LEU A 383 93.10 -5.65 84.50
CA LEU A 383 93.66 -4.90 85.63
C LEU A 383 94.18 -5.88 86.68
N THR A 384 95.37 -5.60 87.20
CA THR A 384 95.93 -6.28 88.37
C THR A 384 95.98 -5.33 89.57
N ALA A 385 95.90 -5.88 90.79
CA ALA A 385 96.07 -5.09 92.02
C ALA A 385 97.41 -4.33 92.00
N ASP A 386 97.39 -3.08 92.47
CA ASP A 386 98.48 -2.10 92.46
C ASP A 386 98.96 -1.59 91.08
N GLN A 387 98.26 -1.96 89.99
CA GLN A 387 98.59 -1.44 88.66
C GLN A 387 98.24 0.05 88.54
N SER A 388 99.21 0.84 88.05
CA SER A 388 98.98 2.22 87.63
C SER A 388 98.30 2.27 86.27
N VAL A 389 97.20 3.02 86.18
CA VAL A 389 96.42 3.24 84.95
C VAL A 389 96.27 4.72 84.68
N ARG A 390 96.11 5.07 83.40
CA ARG A 390 95.79 6.43 82.97
C ARG A 390 94.31 6.56 82.65
N LEU A 391 93.64 7.49 83.31
CA LEU A 391 92.25 7.86 83.09
C LEU A 391 92.22 9.11 82.21
N ILE A 392 91.71 8.96 80.99
CA ILE A 392 91.53 10.06 80.05
C ILE A 392 90.10 10.58 80.22
N PHE A 393 89.97 11.85 80.62
CA PHE A 393 88.72 12.59 80.75
C PHE A 393 88.57 13.58 79.59
N GLN A 394 87.41 14.24 79.50
CA GLN A 394 87.16 15.26 78.47
C GLN A 394 88.18 16.41 78.49
N ASP A 395 88.66 16.77 79.66
CA ASP A 395 89.46 17.97 79.93
C ASP A 395 90.93 17.67 80.29
N GLY A 396 91.33 16.40 80.34
CA GLY A 396 92.72 16.03 80.61
C GLY A 396 92.92 14.56 80.99
N VAL A 397 94.14 14.22 81.39
CA VAL A 397 94.54 12.86 81.81
C VAL A 397 94.98 12.87 83.26
N ARG A 398 94.55 11.88 84.04
CA ARG A 398 95.02 11.65 85.42
C ARG A 398 95.49 10.21 85.59
N GLU A 399 96.52 10.04 86.41
CA GLU A 399 97.00 8.72 86.79
C GLU A 399 96.28 8.25 88.05
N ALA A 400 95.87 6.99 88.05
CA ALA A 400 95.23 6.32 89.17
C ALA A 400 95.92 4.98 89.41
N ARG A 401 95.87 4.48 90.65
CA ARG A 401 96.36 3.14 91.00
C ARG A 401 95.16 2.30 91.43
N ILE A 402 95.05 1.07 90.90
CA ILE A 402 93.98 0.15 91.26
C ILE A 402 94.31 -0.52 92.60
N THR A 403 93.38 -0.45 93.55
CA THR A 403 93.48 -1.10 94.86
C THR A 403 92.42 -2.19 94.93
N ASP A 404 92.86 -3.46 94.90
CA ASP A 404 92.10 -4.73 94.81
C ASP A 404 91.41 -5.11 93.48
#